data_AF-A0A9X0A623-F1
#
_entry.id   AF-A0A9X0A623-F1
#
_cell.length_a   1.000
_cell.length_b   1.000
_cell.length_c   1.000
_cell.angle_alpha   90.00
_cell.angle_beta   90.00
_cell.angle_gamma   90.00
#
_symmetry.space_group_name_H-M   'P 1'
#
loop_
_entity.id
_entity.type
_entity.pdbx_description
1 polymer ?
#
loop_
_entity_poly.entity_id
_entity_poly.type
_entity_poly.pdbx_seq_one_letter_code
_entity_poly.pdbx_strand_id
1 'polypeptide(L)'
;MSAEFYLRYYVGHKGKFGHEFLEFEFRPDGKLRYANNSNYKNDVMIRKEILKEDDTPWPQPDRVGRQELEIVMGDQHISFTTSKIGSLIDVNQCKDPDGLRSFYYLVQDLKCMVFSLIGLHFKIKPI
;
A
#
# COMPACT_ATOMS: atom_id res chain seq x y z
N MET A 1 3.51 9.15 -27.99
CA MET A 1 2.20 9.03 -27.31
C MET A 1 2.43 8.11 -26.13
N SER A 2 2.37 8.62 -24.90
CA SER A 2 2.35 7.74 -23.72
C SER A 2 1.11 6.87 -23.85
N ALA A 3 1.26 5.55 -23.79
CA ALA A 3 0.10 4.67 -23.75
C ALA A 3 -0.74 5.08 -22.52
N GLU A 4 -2.02 5.38 -22.73
CA GLU A 4 -2.93 5.71 -21.64
C GLU A 4 -3.09 4.46 -20.77
N PHE A 5 -2.43 4.44 -19.61
CA PHE A 5 -2.53 3.34 -18.65
C PHE A 5 -3.58 3.70 -17.60
N TYR A 6 -4.61 2.88 -17.50
CA TYR A 6 -5.64 2.98 -16.47
C TYR A 6 -5.94 1.60 -15.90
N LEU A 7 -5.93 1.51 -14.57
CA LEU A 7 -6.29 0.30 -13.84
C LEU A 7 -7.06 0.69 -12.59
N ARG A 8 -8.27 0.16 -12.43
CA ARG A 8 -9.03 0.28 -11.18
C ARG A 8 -9.43 -1.09 -10.68
N TYR A 9 -9.16 -1.37 -9.42
CA TYR A 9 -9.62 -2.55 -8.72
C TYR A 9 -10.45 -2.13 -7.52
N TYR A 10 -11.57 -2.81 -7.33
CA TYR A 10 -12.45 -2.62 -6.19
C TYR A 10 -12.92 -3.99 -5.73
N VAL A 11 -12.82 -4.23 -4.42
CA VAL A 11 -13.46 -5.35 -3.75
C VAL A 11 -14.09 -4.84 -2.47
N GLY A 12 -15.34 -5.21 -2.22
CA GLY A 12 -16.01 -4.78 -1.02
C GLY A 12 -17.29 -5.56 -0.78
N HIS A 13 -17.71 -5.57 0.48
CA HIS A 13 -18.95 -6.19 0.91
C HIS A 13 -19.60 -5.34 2.01
N LYS A 14 -20.92 -5.40 2.09
CA LYS A 14 -21.67 -4.78 3.18
C LYS A 14 -22.03 -5.85 4.20
N GLY A 15 -21.39 -5.77 5.36
CA GLY A 15 -21.60 -6.68 6.48
C GLY A 15 -22.39 -6.03 7.62
N LYS A 16 -22.50 -6.75 8.73
CA LYS A 16 -23.13 -6.28 9.97
C LYS A 16 -22.49 -5.00 10.53
N PHE A 17 -21.22 -4.76 10.20
CA PHE A 17 -20.42 -3.64 10.71
C PHE A 17 -20.22 -2.51 9.70
N GLY A 18 -21.03 -2.47 8.63
CA GLY A 18 -20.97 -1.44 7.61
C GLY A 18 -20.32 -1.92 6.31
N HIS A 19 -19.78 -0.97 5.55
CA HIS A 19 -19.23 -1.24 4.22
C HIS A 19 -17.71 -1.42 4.29
N GLU A 20 -17.25 -2.66 4.17
CA GLU A 20 -15.83 -2.97 4.14
C GLU A 20 -15.35 -3.10 2.70
N PHE A 21 -14.31 -2.37 2.32
CA PHE A 21 -13.79 -2.39 0.96
C PHE A 21 -12.31 -2.07 0.86
N LEU A 22 -11.70 -2.52 -0.23
CA LEU A 22 -10.39 -2.14 -0.74
C LEU A 22 -10.57 -1.64 -2.17
N GLU A 23 -10.01 -0.48 -2.47
CA GLU A 23 -9.97 0.12 -3.79
C GLU A 23 -8.57 0.67 -4.09
N PHE A 24 -8.06 0.40 -5.29
CA PHE A 24 -6.93 1.14 -5.84
C PHE A 24 -7.18 1.53 -7.30
N GLU A 25 -6.70 2.69 -7.67
CA GLU A 25 -6.88 3.30 -8.99
C GLU A 25 -5.57 3.92 -9.46
N PHE A 26 -5.04 3.40 -10.57
CA PHE A 26 -3.95 3.99 -11.35
C PHE A 26 -4.59 4.79 -12.49
N ARG A 27 -4.41 6.11 -12.46
CA ARG A 27 -5.01 7.01 -13.44
C ARG A 27 -4.00 7.45 -14.52
N PRO A 28 -4.47 7.78 -15.74
CA PRO A 28 -3.61 8.29 -16.80
C PRO A 28 -2.90 9.60 -16.45
N ASP A 29 -3.45 10.38 -15.50
CA ASP A 29 -2.84 11.63 -15.00
C ASP A 29 -1.72 11.39 -13.97
N GLY A 30 -1.23 10.15 -13.85
CA GLY A 30 -0.14 9.77 -12.95
C GLY A 30 -0.56 9.59 -11.49
N LYS A 31 -1.85 9.75 -11.15
CA LYS A 31 -2.32 9.62 -9.77
C LYS A 31 -2.55 8.18 -9.37
N LEU A 32 -1.98 7.80 -8.21
CA LEU A 32 -2.38 6.61 -7.46
C LEU A 32 -3.41 7.01 -6.41
N ARG A 33 -4.59 6.40 -6.44
CA ARG A 33 -5.56 6.50 -5.34
C ARG A 33 -5.67 5.14 -4.68
N TYR A 34 -5.54 5.15 -3.37
CA TYR A 34 -5.69 3.97 -2.54
C TYR A 34 -6.70 4.26 -1.43
N ALA A 35 -7.69 3.39 -1.31
CA ALA A 35 -8.68 3.45 -0.26
C ALA A 35 -8.88 2.06 0.36
N ASN A 36 -8.66 1.95 1.67
CA ASN A 36 -8.95 0.73 2.41
C ASN A 36 -9.80 1.09 3.62
N ASN A 37 -10.98 0.48 3.68
CA ASN A 37 -11.90 0.56 4.79
C ASN A 37 -12.19 -0.86 5.25
N SER A 38 -11.32 -1.44 6.06
CA SER A 38 -11.47 -2.84 6.46
C SER A 38 -12.29 -3.02 7.74
N ASN A 39 -12.60 -1.98 8.53
CA ASN A 39 -13.21 -2.04 9.88
C ASN A 39 -12.60 -3.09 10.85
N TYR A 40 -11.62 -3.85 10.39
CA TYR A 40 -10.92 -4.90 11.07
C TYR A 40 -10.01 -4.23 12.09
N LYS A 41 -10.19 -4.58 13.36
CA LYS A 41 -9.51 -3.98 14.51
C LYS A 41 -9.77 -2.48 14.74
N ASN A 42 -10.93 -1.96 14.31
CA ASN A 42 -11.33 -0.57 14.49
C ASN A 42 -10.40 0.45 13.81
N ASP A 43 -9.76 0.07 12.70
CA ASP A 43 -8.86 1.00 12.02
C ASP A 43 -9.62 2.10 11.26
N VAL A 44 -9.01 3.28 11.18
CA VAL A 44 -9.59 4.45 10.51
C VAL A 44 -9.54 4.25 8.99
N MET A 45 -10.59 4.65 8.27
CA MET A 45 -10.61 4.61 6.80
C MET A 45 -9.34 5.26 6.23
N ILE A 46 -8.56 4.50 5.48
CA ILE A 46 -7.35 4.99 4.83
C ILE A 46 -7.76 5.53 3.48
N ARG A 47 -7.63 6.84 3.27
CA ARG A 47 -7.62 7.49 1.95
C ARG A 47 -6.33 8.26 1.84
N LYS A 48 -5.32 7.67 1.21
CA LYS A 48 -3.96 8.21 1.21
C LYS A 48 -3.40 8.26 -0.19
N GLU A 49 -2.60 9.29 -0.43
CA GLU A 49 -1.87 9.51 -1.67
C GLU A 49 -0.40 9.22 -1.37
N ILE A 50 0.01 7.96 -1.51
CA ILE A 50 1.37 7.52 -1.17
C ILE A 50 2.45 8.32 -1.90
N LEU A 51 2.13 8.87 -3.08
CA LEU A 51 3.01 9.72 -3.89
C LEU A 51 3.35 11.07 -3.24
N LYS A 52 2.68 11.43 -2.14
CA LYS A 52 2.94 12.66 -1.37
C LYS A 52 3.69 12.43 -0.06
N GLU A 53 3.97 11.18 0.30
CA GLU A 53 4.70 10.84 1.52
C GLU A 53 6.22 11.01 1.32
N ASP A 54 6.96 11.14 2.42
CA ASP A 54 8.42 11.28 2.46
C ASP A 54 8.99 10.29 3.48
N ASP A 55 10.01 9.53 3.10
CA ASP A 55 10.64 8.50 3.93
C ASP A 55 11.81 9.01 4.79
N THR A 56 12.21 10.27 4.65
CA THR A 56 13.20 10.93 5.50
C THR A 56 12.96 10.72 7.02
N PRO A 57 11.73 10.81 7.55
CA PRO A 57 11.45 10.56 8.96
C PRO A 57 11.34 9.06 9.33
N TRP A 58 11.38 8.14 8.38
CA TRP A 58 11.17 6.71 8.60
C TRP A 58 12.42 6.00 9.16
N PRO A 59 12.25 4.83 9.81
CA PRO A 59 13.37 4.06 10.33
C PRO A 59 14.31 3.62 9.20
N GLN A 60 15.59 3.94 9.33
CA GLN A 60 16.59 3.55 8.34
C GLN A 60 16.85 2.02 8.38
N PRO A 61 17.20 1.40 7.23
CA PRO A 61 17.51 -0.02 7.17
C PRO A 61 18.58 -0.44 8.18
N ASP A 62 18.40 -1.64 8.74
CA ASP A 62 19.31 -2.20 9.74
C ASP A 62 19.59 -3.70 9.46
N ARG A 63 20.22 -4.37 10.43
CA ARG A 63 20.54 -5.81 10.35
C ARG A 63 19.30 -6.74 10.30
N VAL A 64 18.13 -6.26 10.74
CA VAL A 64 16.88 -7.03 10.76
C VAL A 64 16.27 -7.07 9.36
N GLY A 65 16.38 -5.97 8.61
CA GLY A 65 16.06 -5.97 7.19
C GLY A 65 15.85 -4.60 6.58
N ARG A 66 15.49 -4.64 5.29
CA ARG A 66 15.26 -3.49 4.43
C ARG A 66 13.98 -3.70 3.62
N GLN A 67 13.22 -2.64 3.41
CA GLN A 67 12.12 -2.58 2.46
C GLN A 67 12.33 -1.39 1.53
N GLU A 68 12.04 -1.61 0.25
CA GLU A 68 12.15 -0.60 -0.81
C GLU A 68 10.84 -0.60 -1.59
N LEU A 69 10.35 0.60 -1.93
CA LEU A 69 9.21 0.78 -2.84
C LEU A 69 9.54 1.93 -3.77
N GLU A 70 9.56 1.65 -5.06
CA GLU A 70 9.73 2.65 -6.10
C GLU A 70 8.50 2.64 -7.01
N ILE A 71 7.94 3.83 -7.24
CA ILE A 71 6.78 4.02 -8.11
C ILE A 71 7.07 5.19 -9.03
N VAL A 72 7.03 4.93 -10.34
CA VAL A 72 7.09 5.95 -11.39
C VAL A 72 5.74 6.00 -12.07
N MET A 73 5.09 7.17 -12.06
CA MET A 73 3.79 7.38 -12.70
C MET A 73 3.64 8.79 -13.27
N GLY A 74 3.56 8.87 -14.60
CA GLY A 74 3.59 10.15 -15.30
C GLY A 74 4.88 10.90 -14.97
N ASP A 75 4.73 12.13 -14.47
CA ASP A 75 5.85 12.98 -14.04
C ASP A 75 6.18 12.81 -12.54
N GLN A 76 5.50 11.91 -11.83
CA GLN A 76 5.73 11.64 -10.41
C GLN A 76 6.62 10.42 -10.23
N HIS A 77 7.59 10.55 -9.33
CA HIS A 77 8.50 9.48 -8.94
C HIS A 77 8.70 9.53 -7.43
N ILE A 78 8.42 8.41 -6.78
CA ILE A 78 8.81 8.18 -5.38
C ILE A 78 9.73 6.97 -5.32
N SER A 79 10.68 7.03 -4.39
CA SER A 79 11.59 5.94 -4.07
C SER A 79 11.81 5.94 -2.57
N PHE A 80 11.15 5.02 -1.88
CA PHE A 80 11.26 4.89 -0.44
C PHE A 80 12.19 3.76 -0.03
N THR A 81 12.93 3.96 1.05
CA THR A 81 13.75 2.97 1.73
C THR A 81 13.53 3.05 3.24
N THR A 82 13.11 1.94 3.86
CA THR A 82 12.89 1.84 5.31
C THR A 82 13.37 0.50 5.86
N SER A 83 13.51 0.38 7.18
CA SER A 83 13.71 -0.90 7.87
C SER A 83 12.49 -1.81 7.72
N LYS A 84 12.68 -3.11 8.03
CA LYS A 84 11.60 -4.10 8.03
C LYS A 84 10.56 -3.78 9.11
N ILE A 85 9.31 -3.58 8.68
CA ILE A 85 8.17 -3.32 9.58
C ILE A 85 7.52 -4.65 9.95
N GLY A 86 7.50 -4.99 11.24
CA GLY A 86 6.90 -6.24 11.73
C GLY A 86 5.41 -6.10 12.05
N SER A 87 5.01 -4.96 12.64
CA SER A 87 3.64 -4.74 13.11
C SER A 87 3.27 -3.25 13.15
N LEU A 88 1.98 -2.97 13.41
CA LEU A 88 1.51 -1.60 13.65
C LEU A 88 2.13 -0.94 14.89
N ILE A 89 2.70 -1.71 15.82
CA ILE A 89 3.42 -1.15 16.97
C ILE A 89 4.65 -0.38 16.48
N ASP A 90 5.41 -0.97 15.54
CA ASP A 90 6.59 -0.34 14.95
C ASP A 90 6.20 0.93 14.18
N VAL A 91 5.06 0.89 13.49
CA VAL A 91 4.49 2.04 12.77
C VAL A 91 4.16 3.19 13.73
N ASN A 92 3.47 2.88 14.83
CA ASN A 92 3.03 3.89 15.80
C ASN A 92 4.19 4.50 16.61
N GLN A 93 5.37 3.87 16.62
CA GLN A 93 6.58 4.40 17.26
C GLN A 93 7.45 5.24 16.30
N CYS A 94 7.09 5.30 15.01
CA CYS A 94 7.79 6.13 14.04
C CYS A 94 7.59 7.63 14.32
N LYS A 95 8.52 8.46 13.84
CA LYS A 95 8.39 9.93 13.85
C LYS A 95 7.26 10.41 12.93
N ASP A 96 6.96 9.64 11.89
CA ASP A 96 5.85 9.84 10.98
C ASP A 96 4.98 8.58 10.92
N PRO A 97 4.09 8.39 11.91
CA PRO A 97 3.24 7.20 11.97
C PRO A 97 2.18 7.17 10.87
N ASP A 98 1.78 8.32 10.32
CA ASP A 98 0.72 8.39 9.31
C ASP A 98 1.22 8.04 7.91
N GLY A 99 2.39 8.55 7.51
CA GLY A 99 3.02 8.18 6.24
C GLY A 99 3.47 6.72 6.26
N LEU A 100 4.12 6.28 7.34
CA LEU A 100 4.56 4.89 7.48
C LEU A 100 3.39 3.90 7.53
N ARG A 101 2.24 4.28 8.12
CA ARG A 101 1.00 3.46 8.07
C ARG A 101 0.47 3.33 6.66
N SER A 102 0.52 4.41 5.88
CA SER A 102 0.12 4.41 4.47
C SER A 102 0.99 3.46 3.65
N PHE A 103 2.32 3.53 3.84
CA PHE A 103 3.27 2.59 3.24
C PHE A 103 3.00 1.14 3.66
N TYR A 104 2.84 0.89 4.97
CA TYR A 104 2.60 -0.45 5.52
C TYR A 104 1.40 -1.13 4.88
N TYR A 105 0.26 -0.44 4.81
CA TYR A 105 -0.96 -1.00 4.26
C TYR A 105 -0.91 -1.15 2.74
N LEU A 106 -0.34 -0.19 2.02
CA LEU A 106 -0.16 -0.31 0.58
C LEU A 106 0.69 -1.54 0.23
N VAL A 107 1.82 -1.75 0.93
CA VAL A 107 2.70 -2.91 0.70
C VAL A 107 1.97 -4.22 1.00
N GLN A 108 1.15 -4.27 2.05
CA GLN A 108 0.35 -5.47 2.33
C GLN A 108 -0.65 -5.77 1.22
N ASP A 109 -1.37 -4.76 0.75
CA ASP A 109 -2.39 -4.97 -0.29
C ASP A 109 -1.76 -5.31 -1.65
N LEU A 110 -0.62 -4.72 -1.99
CA LEU A 110 0.17 -5.11 -3.16
C LEU A 110 0.65 -6.56 -3.05
N LYS A 111 1.16 -6.99 -1.88
CA LYS A 111 1.53 -8.39 -1.65
C LYS A 111 0.33 -9.32 -1.81
N CYS A 112 -0.82 -8.98 -1.22
CA CYS A 112 -2.05 -9.76 -1.34
C CYS A 112 -2.50 -9.91 -2.80
N MET A 113 -2.44 -8.83 -3.60
CA MET A 113 -2.74 -8.87 -5.02
C MET A 113 -1.77 -9.80 -5.77
N VAL A 114 -0.46 -9.60 -5.61
CA VAL A 114 0.58 -10.39 -6.27
C VAL A 114 0.47 -11.87 -5.89
N PHE A 115 0.28 -12.18 -4.61
CA PHE A 115 0.13 -13.54 -4.12
C PHE A 115 -1.12 -14.22 -4.67
N SER A 116 -2.24 -13.49 -4.76
CA SER A 116 -3.47 -14.01 -5.36
C SER A 116 -3.28 -14.34 -6.84
N LEU A 117 -2.64 -13.44 -7.60
CA LEU A 117 -2.36 -13.64 -9.02
C LEU A 117 -1.42 -14.84 -9.26
N ILE A 118 -0.31 -14.90 -8.52
CA ILE A 118 0.65 -16.02 -8.60
C ILE A 118 -0.04 -17.33 -8.23
N GLY A 119 -0.78 -17.36 -7.12
CA GLY A 119 -1.42 -18.59 -6.65
C GLY A 119 -2.51 -19.09 -7.60
N LEU A 120 -3.29 -18.19 -8.20
CA LEU A 120 -4.32 -18.57 -9.17
C LEU A 120 -3.72 -19.01 -10.51
N HIS A 121 -2.69 -18.31 -11.00
CA HIS A 121 -2.07 -18.56 -12.30
C HIS A 121 -1.20 -19.82 -12.29
N PHE A 122 -0.30 -19.94 -11.32
CA PHE A 122 0.66 -21.04 -11.24
C PHE A 122 0.17 -22.22 -10.40
N LYS A 123 -0.96 -22.10 -9.69
CA LYS A 123 -1.47 -23.12 -8.76
C LYS A 123 -0.50 -23.48 -7.63
N ILE A 124 0.32 -22.52 -7.21
CA ILE A 124 1.28 -22.66 -6.11
C ILE A 124 0.87 -21.81 -4.91
N LYS A 125 1.43 -22.07 -3.73
CA LYS A 125 1.27 -21.20 -2.56
C LYS A 125 2.47 -20.25 -2.48
N PRO A 126 2.29 -18.93 -2.66
CA PRO A 126 3.35 -17.94 -2.46
C PRO A 126 3.79 -17.92 -0.98
N ILE A 127 5.06 -17.59 -0.74
CA ILE A 127 5.71 -17.55 0.58
C ILE A 127 5.63 -16.14 1.16
#